data_AF-A0A7C5PLE1-F1
#
_entry.id   AF-A0A7C5PLE1-F1
#
_cell.length_a   1.000
_cell.length_b   1.000
_cell.length_c   1.000
_cell.angle_alpha   90.00
_cell.angle_beta   90.00
_cell.angle_gamma   90.00
#
_symmetry.space_group_name_H-M   'P 1'
#
loop_
_entity.id
_entity.type
_entity.pdbx_description
1 polymer ?
#
loop_
_entity_poly.entity_id
_entity_poly.type
_entity_poly.pdbx_seq_one_letter_code
_entity_poly.pdbx_strand_id
1 'polypeptide(L)'
;KNFIKDTKSKYELLPIFETNFDRSVALYNYEGRSVLEISVDVGSIIAKDKSENFCEVEIELKEGNVSCILKLAEELASFINFLLEPKSKFYRGILLANLEPKFEIQREKDPDIIAEEGLQNELLEKLQELILYHNKFVENPENFDNLHDFRVAIRKIRTLLKFGKPLIEDENLNYWLEKFDNITEMTNSLRETDVLIEEYRSFLSVTKQDKLNHPLTNKLLEERQNKLNQIYPLFSE
;
A
#
# COMPACT_ATOMS: atom_id res chain seq x y z
N LYS A 1 -0.30 26.17 -23.66
CA LYS A 1 -1.39 25.43 -24.34
C LYS A 1 -2.64 25.60 -23.49
N ASN A 2 -3.78 26.03 -24.04
CA ASN A 2 -5.05 25.98 -23.30
C ASN A 2 -5.51 24.52 -23.28
N PHE A 3 -5.37 23.86 -22.12
CA PHE A 3 -5.70 22.45 -21.93
C PHE A 3 -7.20 22.19 -21.72
N ILE A 4 -8.01 23.24 -21.58
CA ILE A 4 -9.44 23.13 -21.28
C ILE A 4 -10.21 23.44 -22.56
N LYS A 5 -10.67 22.39 -23.23
CA LYS A 5 -11.57 22.49 -24.39
C LYS A 5 -13.01 22.41 -23.89
N ASP A 6 -13.70 23.55 -23.88
CA ASP A 6 -15.15 23.71 -23.69
C ASP A 6 -15.79 22.96 -22.52
N THR A 7 -16.17 23.71 -21.49
CA THR A 7 -16.89 23.16 -20.34
C THR A 7 -18.36 23.55 -20.40
N LYS A 8 -19.26 22.68 -19.93
CA LYS A 8 -20.69 23.04 -19.73
C LYS A 8 -20.90 23.98 -18.53
N SER A 9 -19.83 24.34 -17.83
CA SER A 9 -19.86 25.21 -16.65
C SER A 9 -20.01 26.67 -17.06
N LYS A 10 -20.78 27.43 -16.29
CA LYS A 10 -20.80 28.90 -16.38
C LYS A 10 -19.56 29.54 -15.74
N TYR A 11 -18.75 28.74 -15.06
CA TYR A 11 -17.54 29.17 -14.37
C TYR A 11 -16.30 28.79 -15.15
N GLU A 12 -15.32 29.68 -15.15
CA GLU A 12 -13.99 29.40 -15.68
C GLU A 12 -13.32 28.31 -14.84
N LEU A 13 -12.84 27.26 -15.50
CA LEU A 13 -12.05 26.22 -14.85
C LEU A 13 -10.58 26.63 -14.89
N LEU A 14 -9.91 26.49 -13.75
CA LEU A 14 -8.47 26.69 -13.63
C LEU A 14 -7.78 25.33 -13.49
N PRO A 15 -6.66 25.10 -14.19
CA PRO A 15 -5.89 23.87 -14.01
C PRO A 15 -5.34 23.83 -12.58
N ILE A 16 -5.61 22.73 -11.88
CA ILE A 16 -5.15 22.51 -10.51
C ILE A 16 -3.81 21.77 -10.50
N PHE A 17 -3.70 20.75 -11.36
CA PHE A 17 -2.48 19.99 -11.63
C PHE A 17 -2.58 19.43 -13.05
N GLU A 18 -1.47 18.90 -13.57
CA GLU A 18 -1.40 18.17 -14.83
C GLU A 18 -0.65 16.84 -14.65
N THR A 19 -0.97 15.86 -15.50
CA THR A 19 -0.23 14.61 -15.62
C THR A 19 0.37 14.55 -17.02
N ASN A 20 1.69 14.35 -17.11
CA ASN A 20 2.43 14.31 -18.36
C ASN A 20 3.29 13.04 -18.40
N PHE A 21 2.96 12.12 -19.28
CA PHE A 21 3.59 10.80 -19.34
C PHE A 21 3.53 10.21 -20.74
N ASP A 22 4.49 9.34 -21.02
CA ASP A 22 4.47 8.46 -22.18
C ASP A 22 3.76 7.16 -21.79
N ARG A 23 2.79 6.74 -22.62
CA ARG A 23 1.99 5.53 -22.43
C ARG A 23 2.30 4.51 -23.51
N SER A 24 2.78 3.34 -23.11
CA SER A 24 2.89 2.15 -23.97
C SER A 24 1.71 1.23 -23.69
N VAL A 25 1.02 0.76 -24.73
CA VAL A 25 -0.20 -0.07 -24.58
C VAL A 25 -0.07 -1.36 -25.37
N ALA A 26 -0.51 -2.47 -24.77
CA ALA A 26 -0.69 -3.74 -25.43
C ALA A 26 -2.06 -4.34 -25.08
N LEU A 27 -2.77 -4.88 -26.07
CA LEU A 27 -3.93 -5.74 -25.85
C LEU A 27 -3.46 -7.19 -25.77
N TYR A 28 -3.85 -7.86 -24.70
CA TYR A 28 -3.50 -9.24 -24.42
C TYR A 28 -4.75 -10.11 -24.34
N ASN A 29 -4.81 -11.13 -25.20
CA ASN A 29 -5.84 -12.16 -25.13
C ASN A 29 -5.42 -13.23 -24.12
N TYR A 30 -6.00 -13.17 -22.93
CA TYR A 30 -5.73 -14.13 -21.86
C TYR A 30 -6.53 -15.41 -22.10
N GLU A 31 -5.84 -16.49 -22.46
CA GLU A 31 -6.40 -17.83 -22.74
C GLU A 31 -7.57 -17.85 -23.76
N GLY A 32 -7.69 -16.82 -24.61
CA GLY A 32 -8.80 -16.66 -25.54
C GLY A 32 -10.17 -16.41 -24.89
N ARG A 33 -10.21 -16.04 -23.60
CA ARG A 33 -11.46 -15.82 -22.84
C ARG A 33 -11.66 -14.39 -22.38
N SER A 34 -10.57 -13.66 -22.16
CA SER A 34 -10.60 -12.29 -21.69
C SER A 34 -9.62 -11.44 -22.50
N VAL A 35 -10.02 -10.19 -22.76
CA VAL A 35 -9.17 -9.17 -23.38
C VAL A 35 -8.75 -8.20 -22.30
N LEU A 36 -7.45 -8.14 -22.04
CA LEU A 36 -6.82 -7.24 -21.07
C LEU A 36 -6.01 -6.18 -21.83
N GLU A 37 -6.15 -4.92 -21.44
CA GLU A 37 -5.24 -3.85 -21.84
C GLU A 37 -4.18 -3.69 -20.76
N ILE A 38 -2.93 -3.86 -21.14
CA ILE A 38 -1.77 -3.63 -20.29
C ILE A 38 -1.18 -2.30 -20.75
N SER A 39 -1.10 -1.33 -19.85
CA SER A 39 -0.44 -0.06 -20.13
C SER A 39 0.71 0.18 -19.17
N VAL A 40 1.81 0.71 -19.71
CA VAL A 40 2.96 1.18 -18.94
C VAL A 40 3.04 2.68 -19.11
N ASP A 41 2.92 3.40 -18.00
CA ASP A 41 2.99 4.85 -17.97
C ASP A 41 4.26 5.30 -17.25
N VAL A 42 5.05 6.13 -17.92
CA VAL A 42 6.25 6.75 -17.35
C VAL A 42 6.16 8.24 -17.50
N GLY A 43 6.18 8.97 -16.38
CA GLY A 43 6.07 10.42 -16.42
C GLY A 43 5.96 11.07 -15.07
N SER A 44 5.25 12.19 -15.01
CA SER A 44 5.14 13.03 -13.83
C SER A 44 3.76 13.65 -13.64
N ILE A 45 3.42 13.86 -12.37
CA ILE A 45 2.31 14.70 -11.92
C ILE A 45 2.92 16.04 -11.50
N ILE A 46 2.33 17.15 -11.95
CA ILE A 46 2.84 18.49 -11.70
C ILE A 46 1.70 19.34 -11.12
N ALA A 47 1.91 19.88 -9.92
CA ALA A 47 0.99 20.80 -9.27
C ALA A 47 1.76 22.06 -8.83
N LYS A 48 1.62 23.15 -9.59
CA LYS A 48 2.36 24.40 -9.41
C LYS A 48 3.88 24.18 -9.41
N ASP A 49 4.52 24.33 -8.25
CA ASP A 49 5.95 24.20 -7.99
C ASP A 49 6.36 22.80 -7.51
N LYS A 50 5.39 21.91 -7.32
CA LYS A 50 5.62 20.52 -6.89
C LYS A 50 5.47 19.56 -8.06
N SER A 51 6.28 18.50 -8.03
CA SER A 51 6.20 17.41 -8.99
C SER A 51 6.43 16.06 -8.30
N GLU A 52 5.76 15.02 -8.81
CA GLU A 52 5.94 13.62 -8.44
C GLU A 52 6.16 12.82 -9.71
N ASN A 53 7.27 12.07 -9.80
CA ASN A 53 7.52 11.14 -10.90
C ASN A 53 6.86 9.79 -10.63
N PHE A 54 6.41 9.10 -11.67
CA PHE A 54 5.87 7.75 -11.56
C PHE A 54 6.26 6.87 -12.75
N CYS A 55 6.29 5.57 -12.50
CA CYS A 55 6.49 4.51 -13.46
C CYS A 55 5.57 3.36 -13.04
N GLU A 56 4.45 3.18 -13.73
CA GLU A 56 3.39 2.27 -13.29
C GLU A 56 2.84 1.42 -14.42
N VAL A 57 2.33 0.25 -14.05
CA VAL A 57 1.63 -0.67 -14.94
C VAL A 57 0.16 -0.72 -14.54
N GLU A 58 -0.74 -0.46 -15.50
CA GLU A 58 -2.18 -0.61 -15.32
C GLU A 58 -2.67 -1.81 -16.14
N ILE A 59 -3.48 -2.67 -15.53
CA ILE A 59 -4.16 -3.79 -16.20
C ILE A 59 -5.66 -3.51 -16.18
N GLU A 60 -6.25 -3.27 -17.35
CA GLU A 60 -7.67 -3.00 -17.49
C GLU A 60 -8.37 -4.14 -18.23
N LEU A 61 -9.49 -4.63 -17.68
CA LEU A 61 -10.34 -5.60 -18.35
C LEU A 61 -11.20 -4.89 -19.39
N LYS A 62 -11.01 -5.24 -20.67
CA LYS A 62 -11.88 -4.75 -21.76
C LYS A 62 -13.04 -5.70 -22.03
N GLU A 63 -12.81 -7.01 -21.91
CA GLU A 63 -13.82 -8.05 -22.09
C GLU A 63 -13.46 -9.31 -21.29
N GLY A 64 -14.45 -10.03 -20.77
CA GLY A 64 -14.26 -11.34 -20.13
C GLY A 64 -14.37 -11.30 -18.60
N ASN A 65 -13.51 -12.06 -17.92
CA ASN A 65 -13.60 -12.30 -16.48
C ASN A 65 -12.54 -11.51 -15.69
N VAL A 66 -12.98 -10.79 -14.65
CA VAL A 66 -12.13 -9.96 -13.77
C VAL A 66 -11.02 -10.75 -13.07
N SER A 67 -11.21 -12.04 -12.79
CA SER A 67 -10.18 -12.90 -12.19
C SER A 67 -8.92 -13.01 -13.06
N CYS A 68 -9.02 -12.79 -14.38
CA CYS A 68 -7.86 -12.77 -15.28
C CYS A 68 -6.91 -11.60 -14.99
N ILE A 69 -7.40 -10.50 -14.40
CA ILE A 69 -6.53 -9.39 -13.96
C ILE A 69 -5.56 -9.90 -12.89
N LEU A 70 -6.07 -10.58 -11.87
CA LEU A 70 -5.26 -11.07 -10.75
C LEU A 70 -4.29 -12.16 -11.19
N LYS A 71 -4.73 -13.07 -12.08
CA LYS A 71 -3.85 -14.11 -12.64
C LYS A 71 -2.70 -13.52 -13.46
N LEU A 72 -3.00 -12.56 -14.34
CA LEU A 72 -1.95 -11.88 -15.10
C LEU A 72 -1.03 -11.07 -14.17
N ALA A 73 -1.57 -10.41 -13.15
CA ALA A 73 -0.76 -9.70 -12.15
C ALA A 73 0.19 -10.63 -11.41
N GLU A 74 -0.26 -11.84 -11.03
CA GLU A 74 0.57 -12.88 -10.42
C GLU A 74 1.68 -13.37 -11.36
N GLU A 75 1.35 -13.61 -12.64
CA GLU A 75 2.34 -13.98 -13.67
C GLU A 75 3.40 -12.88 -13.84
N LEU A 76 2.98 -11.62 -13.94
CA LEU A 76 3.89 -10.48 -14.08
C LEU A 76 4.77 -10.33 -12.82
N ALA A 77 4.19 -10.49 -11.63
CA ALA A 77 4.90 -10.41 -10.36
C ALA A 77 6.01 -11.47 -10.22
N SER A 78 5.97 -12.55 -11.01
CA SER A 78 7.07 -13.54 -11.03
C SER A 78 8.33 -13.05 -11.74
N PHE A 79 8.25 -11.99 -12.54
CA PHE A 79 9.38 -11.43 -13.30
C PHE A 79 9.90 -10.11 -12.72
N ILE A 80 9.01 -9.30 -12.17
CA ILE A 80 9.30 -7.95 -11.66
C ILE A 80 8.45 -7.76 -10.41
N ASN A 81 9.01 -7.18 -9.34
CA ASN A 81 8.23 -6.86 -8.17
C ASN A 81 7.46 -5.57 -8.37
N PHE A 82 6.15 -5.65 -8.14
CA PHE A 82 5.24 -4.52 -8.22
C PHE A 82 4.82 -4.09 -6.82
N LEU A 83 4.83 -2.78 -6.58
CA LEU A 83 4.13 -2.21 -5.45
C LEU A 83 2.72 -1.84 -5.90
N LEU A 84 1.69 -2.33 -5.19
CA LEU A 84 0.32 -1.92 -5.46
C LEU A 84 0.14 -0.46 -5.06
N GLU A 85 -0.23 0.39 -6.02
CA GLU A 85 -0.55 1.79 -5.76
C GLU A 85 -2.07 1.97 -5.68
N PRO A 86 -2.65 2.15 -4.47
CA PRO A 86 -4.08 2.36 -4.32
C PRO A 86 -4.55 3.76 -4.74
N LYS A 87 -3.64 4.72 -4.93
CA LYS A 87 -3.95 6.12 -5.27
C LYS A 87 -3.88 6.33 -6.78
N SER A 88 -5.00 6.69 -7.38
CA SER A 88 -5.03 7.13 -8.78
C SER A 88 -4.12 8.34 -9.01
N LYS A 89 -3.63 8.50 -10.25
CA LYS A 89 -2.89 9.71 -10.67
C LYS A 89 -3.66 11.00 -10.34
N PHE A 90 -4.99 10.96 -10.45
CA PHE A 90 -5.85 12.08 -10.08
C PHE A 90 -5.76 12.40 -8.58
N TYR A 91 -5.92 11.39 -7.72
CA TYR A 91 -5.86 11.61 -6.27
C TYR A 91 -4.46 12.06 -5.83
N ARG A 92 -3.39 11.48 -6.39
CA ARG A 92 -2.03 11.96 -6.17
C ARG A 92 -1.83 13.41 -6.61
N GLY A 93 -2.40 13.83 -7.74
CA GLY A 93 -2.44 15.24 -8.15
C GLY A 93 -3.16 16.16 -7.17
N ILE A 94 -4.28 15.72 -6.59
CA ILE A 94 -5.00 16.46 -5.53
C ILE A 94 -4.14 16.59 -4.26
N LEU A 95 -3.48 15.51 -3.84
CA LEU A 95 -2.55 15.52 -2.70
C LEU A 95 -1.38 16.48 -2.96
N LEU A 96 -0.77 16.40 -4.14
CA LEU A 96 0.35 17.25 -4.54
C LEU A 96 -0.05 18.73 -4.56
N ALA A 97 -1.28 19.03 -5.00
CA ALA A 97 -1.87 20.37 -4.97
C ALA A 97 -2.26 20.86 -3.56
N ASN A 98 -2.10 20.04 -2.51
CA ASN A 98 -2.59 20.28 -1.14
C ASN A 98 -4.11 20.54 -1.08
N LEU A 99 -4.90 19.85 -1.90
CA LEU A 99 -6.35 20.00 -1.97
C LEU A 99 -7.10 18.78 -1.46
N GLU A 100 -6.46 17.98 -0.61
CA GLU A 100 -7.08 16.80 -0.04
C GLU A 100 -8.42 17.16 0.65
N PRO A 101 -9.51 16.43 0.37
CA PRO A 101 -10.78 16.66 1.05
C PRO A 101 -10.62 16.39 2.54
N LYS A 102 -10.88 17.39 3.39
CA LYS A 102 -10.83 17.25 4.86
C LYS A 102 -12.12 16.71 5.45
N PHE A 103 -12.75 15.75 4.78
CA PHE A 103 -13.98 15.14 5.26
C PHE A 103 -13.69 13.71 5.67
N GLU A 104 -14.00 13.37 6.92
CA GLU A 104 -14.02 11.98 7.34
C GLU A 104 -15.15 11.26 6.59
N ILE A 105 -14.79 10.31 5.73
CA ILE A 105 -15.77 9.39 5.17
C ILE A 105 -16.11 8.41 6.30
N GLN A 106 -17.13 8.74 7.08
CA GLN A 106 -17.74 7.76 7.97
C GLN A 106 -18.54 6.80 7.09
N ARG A 107 -18.00 5.60 6.88
CA ARG A 107 -18.80 4.50 6.35
C ARG A 107 -19.77 4.08 7.44
N GLU A 108 -21.04 4.42 7.27
CA GLU A 108 -22.08 3.88 8.13
C GLU A 108 -22.08 2.36 7.97
N LYS A 109 -21.89 1.65 9.09
CA LYS A 109 -22.02 0.20 9.11
C LYS A 109 -23.49 -0.13 9.21
N ASP A 110 -24.02 -0.82 8.20
CA ASP A 110 -25.37 -1.36 8.26
C ASP A 110 -25.41 -2.51 9.30
N PRO A 111 -26.14 -2.35 10.42
CA PRO A 111 -26.21 -3.38 11.45
C PRO A 111 -26.99 -4.63 10.99
N ASP A 112 -27.77 -4.51 9.93
CA ASP A 112 -28.63 -5.57 9.39
C ASP A 112 -27.99 -6.28 8.18
N ILE A 113 -26.73 -5.96 7.86
CA ILE A 113 -25.99 -6.58 6.76
C ILE A 113 -25.84 -8.10 6.99
N ILE A 114 -25.91 -8.84 5.89
CA ILE A 114 -25.65 -10.28 5.90
C ILE A 114 -24.20 -10.53 6.33
N ALA A 115 -23.98 -11.51 7.20
CA ALA A 115 -22.69 -11.74 7.85
C ALA A 115 -21.55 -11.99 6.83
N GLU A 116 -21.81 -12.74 5.76
CA GLU A 116 -20.85 -12.98 4.68
C GLU A 116 -20.45 -11.67 3.98
N GLU A 117 -21.43 -10.80 3.68
CA GLU A 117 -21.20 -9.51 3.04
C GLU A 117 -20.44 -8.55 3.98
N GLY A 118 -20.83 -8.51 5.26
CA GLY A 118 -20.12 -7.75 6.29
C GLY A 118 -18.66 -8.19 6.45
N LEU A 119 -18.40 -9.50 6.42
CA LEU A 119 -17.04 -10.04 6.46
C LEU A 119 -16.24 -9.66 5.21
N GLN A 120 -16.83 -9.76 4.02
CA GLN A 120 -16.19 -9.35 2.77
C GLN A 120 -15.82 -7.86 2.77
N ASN A 121 -16.74 -7.00 3.21
CA ASN A 121 -16.53 -5.56 3.29
C ASN A 121 -15.40 -5.22 4.28
N GLU A 122 -15.39 -5.84 5.46
CA GLU A 122 -14.33 -5.65 6.45
C GLU A 122 -12.98 -6.18 5.95
N LEU A 123 -12.95 -7.34 5.26
CA LEU A 123 -11.73 -7.89 4.66
C LEU A 123 -11.17 -6.95 3.60
N LEU A 124 -12.02 -6.43 2.71
CA LEU A 124 -11.61 -5.47 1.68
C LEU A 124 -10.99 -4.21 2.31
N GLU A 125 -11.60 -3.68 3.37
CA GLU A 125 -11.06 -2.53 4.09
C GLU A 125 -9.68 -2.84 4.71
N LYS A 126 -9.52 -4.01 5.34
CA LYS A 126 -8.22 -4.37 5.94
C LYS A 126 -7.14 -4.70 4.91
N LEU A 127 -7.51 -5.19 3.73
CA LEU A 127 -6.59 -5.32 2.60
C LEU A 127 -6.14 -3.94 2.08
N GLN A 128 -7.04 -2.95 2.02
CA GLN A 128 -6.67 -1.58 1.67
C GLN A 128 -5.73 -0.95 2.73
N GLU A 129 -6.01 -1.15 4.03
CA GLU A 129 -5.09 -0.76 5.11
C GLU A 129 -3.72 -1.43 4.94
N LEU A 130 -3.70 -2.74 4.66
CA LEU A 130 -2.45 -3.50 4.49
C LEU A 130 -1.59 -2.91 3.37
N ILE A 131 -2.16 -2.65 2.20
CA ILE A 131 -1.46 -2.05 1.06
C ILE A 131 -0.91 -0.67 1.44
N LEU A 132 -1.73 0.18 2.09
CA LEU A 132 -1.31 1.50 2.53
C LEU A 132 -0.10 1.44 3.48
N TYR A 133 -0.16 0.57 4.48
CA TYR A 133 0.91 0.47 5.47
C TYR A 133 2.16 -0.25 4.94
N HIS A 134 1.99 -1.19 4.00
CA HIS A 134 3.11 -1.75 3.25
C HIS A 134 3.84 -0.66 2.47
N ASN A 135 3.13 0.16 1.70
CA ASN A 135 3.74 1.26 0.94
C ASN A 135 4.45 2.26 1.86
N LYS A 136 3.85 2.63 3.00
CA LYS A 136 4.52 3.50 3.99
C LYS A 136 5.82 2.91 4.52
N PHE A 137 5.84 1.61 4.78
CA PHE A 137 7.06 0.92 5.22
C PHE A 137 8.13 0.92 4.13
N VAL A 138 7.76 0.67 2.88
CA VAL A 138 8.69 0.72 1.73
C VAL A 138 9.22 2.13 1.51
N GLU A 139 8.36 3.15 1.54
CA GLU A 139 8.73 4.55 1.31
C GLU A 139 9.67 5.11 2.41
N ASN A 140 9.45 4.74 3.67
CA ASN A 140 10.23 5.22 4.80
C ASN A 140 10.42 4.12 5.86
N PRO A 141 11.35 3.17 5.62
CA PRO A 141 11.58 2.04 6.51
C PRO A 141 12.31 2.42 7.82
N GLU A 142 12.88 3.62 7.89
CA GLU A 142 13.54 4.14 9.10
C GLU A 142 12.54 4.59 10.17
N ASN A 143 11.30 4.87 9.80
CA ASN A 143 10.24 5.17 10.76
C ASN A 143 9.68 3.88 11.39
N PHE A 144 9.82 3.76 12.70
CA PHE A 144 9.43 2.56 13.44
C PHE A 144 7.91 2.33 13.40
N ASP A 145 7.13 3.41 13.35
CA ASP A 145 5.67 3.36 13.25
C ASP A 145 5.23 2.67 11.95
N ASN A 146 5.96 2.85 10.85
CA ASN A 146 5.57 2.28 9.57
C ASN A 146 5.64 0.73 9.58
N LEU A 147 6.70 0.15 10.15
CA LEU A 147 6.77 -1.30 10.32
C LEU A 147 5.75 -1.80 11.35
N HIS A 148 5.54 -1.04 12.43
CA HIS A 148 4.54 -1.37 13.43
C HIS A 148 3.14 -1.46 12.82
N ASP A 149 2.69 -0.42 12.11
CA ASP A 149 1.36 -0.35 11.51
C ASP A 149 1.17 -1.42 10.43
N PHE A 150 2.20 -1.69 9.61
CA PHE A 150 2.17 -2.77 8.63
C PHE A 150 1.91 -4.12 9.30
N ARG A 151 2.64 -4.43 10.38
CA ARG A 151 2.43 -5.66 11.16
C ARG A 151 1.06 -5.70 11.84
N VAL A 152 0.56 -4.56 12.31
CA VAL A 152 -0.79 -4.44 12.89
C VAL A 152 -1.84 -4.79 11.84
N ALA A 153 -1.72 -4.29 10.61
CA ALA A 153 -2.65 -4.58 9.52
C ALA A 153 -2.68 -6.09 9.18
N ILE A 154 -1.51 -6.72 9.07
CA ILE A 154 -1.40 -8.19 8.86
C ILE A 154 -2.12 -8.95 9.98
N ARG A 155 -1.89 -8.56 11.24
CA ARG A 155 -2.54 -9.19 12.39
C ARG A 155 -4.07 -9.05 12.34
N LYS A 156 -4.59 -7.87 11.94
CA LYS A 156 -6.05 -7.65 11.81
C LYS A 156 -6.64 -8.58 10.75
N ILE A 157 -6.01 -8.69 9.58
CA ILE A 157 -6.46 -9.63 8.52
C ILE A 157 -6.46 -11.07 9.02
N ARG A 158 -5.36 -11.54 9.63
CA ARG A 158 -5.28 -12.89 10.22
C ARG A 158 -6.39 -13.15 11.23
N THR A 159 -6.69 -12.15 12.07
CA THR A 159 -7.73 -12.25 13.10
C THR A 159 -9.11 -12.36 12.45
N LEU A 160 -9.39 -11.53 11.44
CA LEU A 160 -10.66 -11.52 10.73
C LEU A 160 -10.88 -12.82 9.94
N LEU A 161 -9.85 -13.34 9.27
CA LEU A 161 -9.89 -14.63 8.58
C LEU A 161 -10.15 -15.79 9.55
N LYS A 162 -9.51 -15.79 10.74
CA LYS A 162 -9.77 -16.80 11.78
C LYS A 162 -11.18 -16.70 12.34
N PHE A 163 -11.68 -15.48 12.58
CA PHE A 163 -13.04 -15.23 13.07
C PHE A 163 -14.10 -15.66 12.05
N GLY A 164 -13.91 -15.26 10.79
CA GLY A 164 -14.80 -15.56 9.68
C GLY A 164 -14.70 -16.98 9.15
N LYS A 165 -13.84 -17.84 9.71
CA LYS A 165 -13.62 -19.22 9.26
C LYS A 165 -14.91 -20.02 9.02
N PRO A 166 -15.97 -19.93 9.84
CA PRO A 166 -17.24 -20.63 9.57
C PRO A 166 -17.99 -20.16 8.32
N LEU A 167 -17.69 -18.97 7.81
CA LEU A 167 -18.33 -18.32 6.66
C LEU A 167 -17.47 -18.39 5.39
N ILE A 168 -16.22 -18.86 5.49
CA ILE A 168 -15.27 -18.92 4.37
C ILE A 168 -15.18 -20.36 3.88
N GLU A 169 -15.84 -20.65 2.76
CA GLU A 169 -15.74 -21.93 2.06
C GLU A 169 -14.55 -21.94 1.06
N ASP A 170 -13.34 -21.70 1.57
CA ASP A 170 -12.11 -21.68 0.75
C ASP A 170 -11.06 -22.65 1.32
N GLU A 171 -10.67 -23.62 0.50
CA GLU A 171 -9.60 -24.60 0.82
C GLU A 171 -8.24 -23.94 1.06
N ASN A 172 -8.03 -22.73 0.53
CA ASN A 172 -6.80 -21.96 0.66
C ASN A 172 -6.75 -21.09 1.92
N LEU A 173 -7.78 -21.08 2.78
CA LEU A 173 -7.79 -20.25 3.99
C LEU A 173 -6.55 -20.49 4.87
N ASN A 174 -6.17 -21.75 5.09
CA ASN A 174 -4.99 -22.08 5.91
C ASN A 174 -3.69 -21.65 5.23
N TYR A 175 -3.61 -21.79 3.90
CA TYR A 175 -2.47 -21.31 3.11
C TYR A 175 -2.27 -19.79 3.29
N TRP A 176 -3.34 -19.00 3.17
CA TRP A 176 -3.25 -17.56 3.35
C TRP A 176 -2.92 -17.16 4.78
N LEU A 177 -3.50 -17.84 5.77
CA LEU A 177 -3.11 -17.64 7.17
C LEU A 177 -1.61 -17.89 7.36
N GLU A 178 -1.06 -18.98 6.84
CA GLU A 178 0.37 -19.28 6.90
C GLU A 178 1.21 -18.19 6.21
N LYS A 179 0.82 -17.74 5.02
CA LYS A 179 1.53 -16.65 4.31
C LYS A 179 1.62 -15.37 5.13
N PHE A 180 0.53 -14.94 5.75
CA PHE A 180 0.56 -13.77 6.63
C PHE A 180 1.40 -13.99 7.90
N ASP A 181 1.48 -15.22 8.40
CA ASP A 181 2.35 -15.54 9.54
C ASP A 181 3.82 -15.42 9.14
N ASN A 182 4.20 -15.99 8.00
CA ASN A 182 5.56 -15.96 7.50
C ASN A 182 6.07 -14.50 7.37
N ILE A 183 5.23 -13.58 6.87
CA ILE A 183 5.58 -12.15 6.81
C ILE A 183 5.81 -11.56 8.21
N THR A 184 4.99 -11.96 9.19
CA THR A 184 5.14 -11.53 10.58
C THR A 184 6.46 -12.07 11.16
N GLU A 185 6.79 -13.33 10.91
CA GLU A 185 8.03 -13.96 11.36
C GLU A 185 9.27 -13.31 10.75
N MET A 186 9.26 -13.06 9.44
CA MET A 186 10.34 -12.40 8.71
C MET A 186 10.67 -11.00 9.27
N THR A 187 9.67 -10.30 9.80
CA THR A 187 9.82 -8.93 10.32
C THR A 187 10.00 -8.86 11.84
N ASN A 188 9.97 -9.99 12.56
CA ASN A 188 10.02 -10.01 14.02
C ASN A 188 11.32 -9.42 14.58
N SER A 189 12.47 -9.84 14.05
CA SER A 189 13.78 -9.42 14.57
C SER A 189 14.01 -7.91 14.46
N LEU A 190 13.52 -7.30 13.38
CA LEU A 190 13.57 -5.85 13.17
C LEU A 190 12.64 -5.14 14.15
N ARG A 191 11.38 -5.57 14.28
CA ARG A 191 10.42 -4.95 15.20
C ARG A 191 10.86 -5.07 16.67
N GLU A 192 11.43 -6.20 17.07
CA GLU A 192 11.99 -6.36 18.42
C GLU A 192 13.10 -5.33 18.68
N THR A 193 13.95 -5.08 17.68
CA THR A 193 15.01 -4.07 17.77
C THR A 193 14.43 -2.67 17.89
N ASP A 194 13.39 -2.34 17.12
CA ASP A 194 12.67 -1.06 17.22
C ASP A 194 12.14 -0.83 18.64
N VAL A 195 11.42 -1.81 19.19
CA VAL A 195 10.87 -1.74 20.56
C VAL A 195 11.99 -1.56 21.59
N LEU A 196 13.09 -2.32 21.47
CA LEU A 196 14.23 -2.18 22.38
C LEU A 196 14.83 -0.78 22.35
N ILE A 197 14.95 -0.16 21.17
CA ILE A 197 15.44 1.21 21.02
C ILE A 197 14.46 2.20 21.67
N GLU A 198 13.15 2.05 21.43
CA GLU A 198 12.09 2.91 22.00
C GLU A 198 12.10 2.85 23.53
N GLU A 199 12.08 1.65 24.10
CA GLU A 199 12.12 1.41 25.55
C GLU A 199 13.41 1.95 26.17
N TYR A 200 14.55 1.72 25.51
CA TYR A 200 15.83 2.20 26.01
C TYR A 200 15.92 3.74 26.00
N ARG A 201 15.45 4.37 24.92
CA ARG A 201 15.34 5.84 24.86
C ARG A 201 14.35 6.36 25.91
N SER A 202 13.26 5.66 26.19
CA SER A 202 12.33 6.01 27.26
C SER A 202 13.02 5.96 28.63
N PHE A 203 13.76 4.90 28.92
CA PHE A 203 14.55 4.74 30.14
C PHE A 203 15.57 5.88 30.34
N LEU A 204 16.37 6.19 29.31
CA LEU A 204 17.35 7.29 29.35
C LEU A 204 16.69 8.65 29.63
N SER A 205 15.43 8.84 29.23
CA SER A 205 14.63 10.03 29.54
C SER A 205 14.42 10.19 31.03
N VAL A 206 14.01 9.09 31.66
CA VAL A 206 13.66 9.05 33.08
C VAL A 206 14.92 9.27 33.92
N THR A 207 16.06 8.74 33.47
CA THR A 207 17.35 8.91 34.15
C THR A 207 18.09 10.20 33.79
N LYS A 208 17.50 11.08 32.97
CA LYS A 208 18.08 12.36 32.51
C LYS A 208 19.45 12.20 31.83
N GLN A 209 19.64 11.11 31.13
CA GLN A 209 20.84 10.84 30.32
C GLN A 209 20.62 11.26 28.86
N ASP A 210 21.71 11.52 28.13
CA ASP A 210 21.62 11.81 26.70
C ASP A 210 21.13 10.57 25.94
N LYS A 211 19.93 10.64 25.39
CA LYS A 211 19.31 9.54 24.63
C LYS A 211 19.91 9.35 23.24
N LEU A 212 20.34 10.44 22.63
CA LEU A 212 20.69 10.50 21.22
C LEU A 212 22.11 9.99 21.01
N ASN A 213 23.03 10.33 21.91
CA ASN A 213 24.45 9.97 21.77
C ASN A 213 24.91 8.85 22.71
N HIS A 214 23.99 8.11 23.33
CA HIS A 214 24.38 7.00 24.20
C HIS A 214 25.02 5.86 23.37
N PRO A 215 26.18 5.30 23.78
CA PRO A 215 26.86 4.24 23.02
C PRO A 215 25.97 3.05 22.68
N LEU A 216 25.10 2.63 23.62
CA LEU A 216 24.16 1.54 23.38
C LEU A 216 23.06 1.92 22.37
N THR A 217 22.56 3.16 22.37
CA THR A 217 21.59 3.63 21.35
C THR A 217 22.22 3.52 19.96
N ASN A 218 23.46 3.97 19.81
CA ASN A 218 24.18 3.89 18.53
C ASN A 218 24.38 2.44 18.07
N LYS A 219 24.74 1.53 18.99
CA LYS A 219 24.91 0.11 18.67
C LYS A 219 23.59 -0.55 18.24
N LEU A 220 22.49 -0.24 18.91
CA LEU A 220 21.17 -0.76 18.55
C LEU A 220 20.70 -0.23 17.20
N LEU A 221 20.96 1.04 16.87
CA LEU A 221 20.65 1.61 15.56
C LEU A 221 21.48 0.95 14.44
N GLU A 222 22.76 0.69 14.68
CA GLU A 222 23.61 -0.06 13.74
C GLU A 222 23.07 -1.48 13.52
N GLU A 223 22.71 -2.19 14.59
CA GLU A 223 22.11 -3.52 14.49
C GLU A 223 20.77 -3.49 13.74
N ARG A 224 19.94 -2.49 14.01
CA ARG A 224 18.68 -2.27 13.30
C ARG A 224 18.91 -2.09 11.80
N GLN A 225 19.86 -1.24 11.41
CA GLN A 225 20.17 -1.01 9.99
C GLN A 225 20.59 -2.31 9.29
N ASN A 226 21.42 -3.12 9.96
CA ASN A 226 21.85 -4.41 9.42
C ASN A 226 20.66 -5.37 9.20
N LYS A 227 19.73 -5.43 10.15
CA LYS A 227 18.50 -6.24 10.01
C LYS A 227 17.59 -5.69 8.92
N LEU A 228 17.43 -4.37 8.85
CA LEU A 228 16.62 -3.73 7.83
C LEU A 228 17.16 -4.04 6.43
N ASN A 229 18.48 -3.96 6.21
CA ASN A 229 19.10 -4.28 4.92
C ASN A 229 18.86 -5.74 4.47
N GLN A 230 18.63 -6.66 5.40
CA GLN A 230 18.31 -8.07 5.09
C GLN A 230 16.82 -8.28 4.77
N ILE A 231 15.95 -7.49 5.40
CA ILE A 231 14.49 -7.67 5.35
C ILE A 231 13.88 -6.82 4.23
N TYR A 232 14.37 -5.60 4.03
CA TYR A 232 13.80 -4.62 3.11
C TYR A 232 13.67 -5.10 1.66
N PRO A 233 14.65 -5.82 1.07
CA PRO A 233 14.51 -6.33 -0.31
C PRO A 233 13.29 -7.23 -0.49
N LEU A 234 12.88 -7.97 0.55
CA LEU A 234 11.73 -8.88 0.50
C LEU A 234 10.38 -8.16 0.34
N PHE A 235 10.36 -6.83 0.49
CA PHE A 235 9.16 -6.00 0.45
C PHE A 235 9.19 -4.90 -0.62
N SER A 236 10.35 -4.66 -1.23
CA SER A 236 10.60 -3.46 -2.06
C SER A 236 11.26 -3.75 -3.41
N GLU A 237 11.96 -4.88 -3.53
CA GLU A 237 12.71 -5.27 -4.73
C GLU A 237 12.10 -6.45 -5.42
#